data_AF-A0A8C0CPC4-F1
#
_entry.id   AF-A0A8C0CPC4-F1
#
_cell.length_a   1.000
_cell.length_b   1.000
_cell.length_c   1.000
_cell.angle_alpha   90.00
_cell.angle_beta   90.00
_cell.angle_gamma   90.00
#
_symmetry.space_group_name_H-M   'P 1'
#
loop_
_entity.id
_entity.type
_entity.pdbx_description
1 polymer ?
#
loop_
_entity_poly.entity_id
_entity_poly.type
_entity_poly.pdbx_seq_one_letter_code
_entity_poly.pdbx_strand_id
1 'polypeptide(L)' 'MASQLVQHEVLCSMKNTYEVLDFLGRGTFGQVVKCWKKGTNEIVAIKILKNHPSYARQGQIELFNKGR' A
#
# COMPACT_ATOMS: atom_id res chain seq x y z
N MET A 1 -16.94 9.36 -4.49
CA MET A 1 -16.76 7.92 -4.21
C MET A 1 -15.32 7.55 -4.57
N ALA A 2 -14.42 7.35 -3.61
CA ALA A 2 -13.06 6.90 -3.93
C ALA A 2 -13.11 5.38 -4.16
N SER A 3 -12.80 4.92 -5.37
CA SER A 3 -12.76 3.49 -5.68
C SER A 3 -11.75 2.79 -4.78
N GLN A 4 -12.23 1.82 -4.00
CA GLN A 4 -11.38 0.90 -3.24
C GLN A 4 -10.68 -0.02 -4.23
N LEU A 5 -9.40 -0.32 -4.02
CA LEU A 5 -8.72 -1.36 -4.80
C LEU A 5 -9.46 -2.68 -4.59
N VAL A 6 -9.71 -3.41 -5.69
CA VAL A 6 -10.46 -4.67 -5.65
C VAL A 6 -9.49 -5.85 -5.56
N GLN A 7 -9.95 -6.94 -4.97
CA GLN A 7 -9.20 -8.19 -4.92
C GLN A 7 -8.80 -8.63 -6.34
N HIS A 8 -7.59 -9.16 -6.49
CA HIS A 8 -6.93 -9.55 -7.74
C HIS A 8 -6.40 -8.41 -8.61
N GLU A 9 -6.52 -7.15 -8.19
CA GLU A 9 -5.77 -6.08 -8.85
C GLU A 9 -4.27 -6.29 -8.74
N VAL A 10 -3.55 -5.92 -9.79
CA VAL A 10 -2.11 -6.08 -9.88
C VAL A 10 -1.44 -4.72 -9.71
N LEU A 11 -0.61 -4.60 -8.68
CA LEU A 11 0.23 -3.44 -8.41
C LEU A 11 1.65 -3.71 -8.89
N CYS A 12 2.21 -2.80 -9.68
CA CYS A 12 3.56 -2.92 -10.22
C CYS A 12 4.49 -1.87 -9.62
N SER A 13 5.72 -2.26 -9.29
CA SER A 13 6.84 -1.35 -9.13
C SER A 13 7.87 -1.59 -10.23
N MET A 14 8.96 -0.82 -10.25
CA MET A 14 10.01 -0.97 -11.25
C MET A 14 10.61 -2.39 -11.34
N LYS A 15 10.54 -3.18 -10.26
CA LYS A 15 11.18 -4.50 -10.19
C LYS A 15 10.26 -5.64 -9.73
N ASN A 16 9.08 -5.33 -9.20
CA ASN A 16 8.23 -6.32 -8.55
C ASN A 16 6.77 -6.15 -8.96
N THR A 17 6.04 -7.26 -8.92
CA THR A 17 4.61 -7.30 -9.17
C THR A 17 3.91 -7.87 -7.94
N TYR A 18 2.78 -7.28 -7.57
CA TYR A 18 2.02 -7.64 -6.38
C TYR A 18 0.56 -7.84 -6.75
N GLU A 19 -0.06 -8.89 -6.23
CA GLU A 19 -1.49 -9.14 -6.38
C GLU A 19 -2.20 -8.78 -5.08
N VAL A 20 -3.23 -7.94 -5.17
CA VAL A 20 -4.08 -7.56 -4.04
C VAL A 20 -4.91 -8.76 -3.61
N LEU A 21 -4.72 -9.19 -2.36
CA LEU A 21 -5.48 -10.28 -1.76
C LEU A 21 -6.65 -9.77 -0.93
N ASP A 22 -6.46 -8.66 -0.22
CA ASP A 22 -7.48 -8.13 0.67
C ASP A 22 -7.23 -6.66 1.01
N PHE A 23 -8.29 -5.96 1.42
CA PHE A 23 -8.19 -4.62 1.98
C PHE A 23 -7.96 -4.69 3.49
N LEU A 24 -6.93 -3.99 3.98
CA LEU A 24 -6.60 -3.99 5.40
C LEU A 24 -7.12 -2.75 6.13
N GLY A 25 -7.28 -1.62 5.44
CA GLY A 25 -7.79 -0.40 6.06
C GLY A 25 -7.48 0.87 5.30
N ARG A 26 -8.09 1.97 5.73
CA ARG A 26 -7.87 3.31 5.19
C ARG A 26 -7.64 4.29 6.32
N GLY A 27 -6.62 5.12 6.17
CA GLY A 27 -6.30 6.21 7.09
C GLY A 27 -6.17 7.55 6.39
N THR A 28 -5.70 8.55 7.14
CA THR A 28 -5.45 9.92 6.64
C THR A 28 -4.59 9.92 5.39
N PHE A 29 -3.50 9.15 5.42
CA PHE A 29 -2.46 9.15 4.39
C PHE A 29 -2.78 8.30 3.16
N GLY A 30 -3.73 7.38 3.23
CA GLY A 30 -3.89 6.40 2.17
C GLY A 30 -4.68 5.16 2.55
N GLN A 31 -4.64 4.20 1.65
CA GLN A 31 -5.23 2.87 1.82
C GLN A 31 -4.12 1.84 2.02
N VAL A 32 -4.38 0.81 2.80
CA VAL A 32 -3.47 -0.31 3.02
C VAL A 32 -4.15 -1.58 2.54
N VAL A 33 -3.43 -2.37 1.74
CA VAL A 33 -3.91 -3.64 1.19
C VAL A 33 -2.90 -4.74 1.52
N LYS A 34 -3.41 -5.95 1.70
CA LYS A 34 -2.63 -7.18 1.79
C LYS A 34 -2.35 -7.64 0.36
N CYS A 35 -1.09 -7.88 0.04
CA CYS A 35 -0.69 -8.34 -1.28
C CYS A 35 0.20 -9.57 -1.21
N TRP A 36 0.12 -10.40 -2.24
CA TRP A 36 1.12 -11.41 -2.53
C TRP A 36 2.14 -10.86 -3.52
N LYS A 37 3.43 -10.95 -3.20
CA LYS A 37 4.50 -10.59 -4.14
C LYS A 37 4.72 -11.75 -5.12
N LYS A 38 4.42 -11.52 -6.40
CA LYS A 38 4.53 -12.54 -7.45
C LYS A 38 5.98 -13.03 -7.55
N GLY A 39 6.12 -14.35 -7.71
CA GLY A 39 7.43 -14.99 -7.81
C GLY A 39 8.15 -15.23 -6.47
N THR A 40 7.54 -14.84 -5.34
CA THR A 40 8.01 -15.21 -4.00
C THR A 40 6.84 -15.81 -3.20
N ASN A 41 7.09 -16.31 -1.98
CA ASN A 41 6.03 -16.72 -1.05
C ASN A 41 5.73 -15.63 -0.02
N GLU A 42 6.08 -14.37 -0.33
CA GLU A 42 5.96 -13.26 0.62
C GLU A 42 4.58 -12.61 0.56
N ILE A 43 3.95 -12.48 1.73
CA ILE A 43 2.74 -11.68 1.94
C ILE A 43 3.17 -10.36 2.57
N VAL A 44 2.78 -9.24 1.94
CA VAL A 44 3.18 -7.90 2.34
C VAL A 44 1.97 -6.98 2.50
N ALA A 45 2.11 -5.96 3.33
CA ALA A 45 1.15 -4.85 3.38
C ALA A 45 1.68 -3.70 2.50
N ILE A 46 0.87 -3.23 1.55
CA ILE A 46 1.20 -2.10 0.68
C ILE A 46 0.32 -0.91 1.05
N LYS A 47 0.95 0.22 1.40
CA LYS A 47 0.26 1.49 1.69
C LYS A 47 0.25 2.37 0.44
N ILE A 48 -0.89 2.49 -0.21
CA ILE A 48 -1.11 3.40 -1.34
C ILE A 48 -1.39 4.79 -0.80
N LEU A 49 -0.45 5.71 -1.00
CA LEU A 49 -0.60 7.11 -0.60
C LEU A 49 -1.54 7.84 -1.55
N LYS A 50 -2.36 8.74 -1.01
CA LYS A 50 -3.18 9.64 -1.84
C LYS A 50 -2.27 10.56 -2.64
N ASN A 51 -2.59 10.78 -3.91
CA ASN A 51 -1.89 11.76 -4.76
C ASN A 51 -2.30 13.18 -4.36
N HIS A 52 -1.82 13.65 -3.21
CA HIS A 52 -1.95 15.03 -2.75
C HIS A 52 -0.54 15.54 -2.39
N PRO A 53 -0.11 16.71 -2.88
CA PRO A 53 1.27 17.17 -2.79
C PRO A 53 1.84 17.25 -1.36
N SER A 54 0.98 17.44 -0.35
CA SER A 54 1.40 17.43 1.06
C SER A 54 1.76 16.03 1.60
N TYR A 55 1.26 14.92 1.03
CA TYR A 55 1.58 13.56 1.48
C TYR A 55 2.83 12.96 0.84
N ALA A 56 3.22 13.44 -0.35
CA ALA A 56 4.46 13.01 -1.01
C ALA A 56 5.69 13.32 -0.13
N ARG A 57 5.68 14.46 0.58
CA ARG A 57 6.75 14.87 1.50
C ARG A 57 6.67 14.15 2.86
N GLN A 58 5.46 13.91 3.38
CA GLN A 58 5.27 13.27 4.69
C GLN A 58 5.54 11.75 4.65
N GLY A 59 5.24 11.08 3.52
CA GLY A 59 5.42 9.63 3.36
C GLY A 59 6.88 9.14 3.39
N GLN A 60 7.85 10.03 3.13
CA GLN A 60 9.28 9.76 3.31
C GLN A 60 9.76 10.00 4.76
N ILE A 61 9.00 10.73 5.57
CA ILE A 61 9.44 11.24 6.89
C ILE A 61 8.86 10.42 8.06
N GLU A 62 7.82 9.61 7.86
CA GLU A 62 7.33 8.70 8.90
C GLU A 62 8.24 7.45 9.00
N LEU A 63 9.41 7.63 9.59
CA LEU A 63 10.07 6.58 10.37
C LEU A 63 9.04 6.10 11.39
N PHE A 64 8.54 4.88 11.21
CA PHE A 64 7.62 4.23 12.10
C PHE A 64 8.30 4.12 13.48
N ASN A 65 8.05 5.10 14.35
CA ASN A 65 8.36 5.01 15.76
C ASN A 65 7.60 3.79 16.29
N LYS A 66 8.31 2.69 16.41
CA LYS A 66 7.84 1.47 17.04
C LYS A 66 7.71 1.77 18.55
N GLY A 67 6.50 1.70 19.08
CA GLY A 67 6.25 1.52 20.51
C GLY A 67 5.68 2.73 21.26
N ARG A 68 4.36 2.77 21.39
CA ARG A 68 3.78 2.31 22.66
C ARG A 68 3.19 0.92 22.43
#